data_AF-A0AB36CTX8-F1
#
_entry.id   AF-A0AB36CTX8-F1
#
_cell.length_a   1.000
_cell.length_b   1.000
_cell.length_c   1.000
_cell.angle_alpha   90.00
_cell.angle_beta   90.00
_cell.angle_gamma   90.00
#
_symmetry.space_group_name_H-M   'P 1'
#
loop_
_entity.id
_entity.type
_entity.pdbx_description
1 polymer ?
#
loop_
_entity_poly.entity_id
_entity_poly.type
_entity_poly.pdbx_seq_one_letter_code
_entity_poly.pdbx_strand_id
1 'polypeptide(L)'
;MNNPLELENVIVSTREILAQLLVMSVDDIDENSSIVEDLSADSLDIVDLSFQLGRQYGCTLPKTSVLDHAVAVCGDASKFLASGRITENGKALLEQSLSAYSPDQLQSGMQPAQVFAATTVRNWAQQCRNLFNYLPQNCPDCGAQKAVLNERQQVVCDACSARLVPADGDEVSRQLVEQFVATHVKETV
;
A
#
# COMPACT_ATOMS: atom_id res chain seq x y z
N MET A 1 -6.14 1.94 17.57
CA MET A 1 -5.04 2.83 18.01
C MET A 1 -4.74 3.84 16.91
N ASN A 2 -4.08 4.96 17.21
CA ASN A 2 -3.64 5.92 16.19
C ASN A 2 -2.54 5.31 15.30
N ASN A 3 -2.44 5.78 14.06
CA ASN A 3 -1.27 5.53 13.20
C ASN A 3 -0.19 6.56 13.55
N PRO A 4 1.00 6.17 14.06
CA PRO A 4 2.06 7.11 14.40
C PRO A 4 3.05 7.35 13.24
N LEU A 5 2.82 6.77 12.05
CA LEU A 5 3.69 6.92 10.91
C LEU A 5 3.35 8.19 10.10
N GLU A 6 4.36 9.05 9.97
CA GLU A 6 4.33 10.18 9.05
C GLU A 6 4.78 9.73 7.65
N LEU A 7 4.02 10.12 6.63
CA LEU A 7 4.26 9.68 5.24
C LEU A 7 5.66 10.03 4.76
N GLU A 8 6.13 11.24 5.06
CA GLU A 8 7.44 11.72 4.64
C GLU A 8 8.59 10.85 5.19
N ASN A 9 8.46 10.34 6.41
CA ASN A 9 9.46 9.42 6.98
C ASN A 9 9.46 8.06 6.29
N VAL A 10 8.26 7.58 5.90
CA VAL A 10 8.15 6.33 5.14
C VAL A 10 8.70 6.52 3.73
N ILE A 11 8.48 7.68 3.08
CA ILE A 11 9.08 8.02 1.78
C ILE A 11 10.61 7.99 1.86
N VAL A 12 11.21 8.64 2.87
CA VAL A 12 12.67 8.60 3.09
C VAL A 12 13.16 7.15 3.21
N SER A 13 12.48 6.33 4.02
CA SER A 13 12.84 4.92 4.19
C SER A 13 12.73 4.11 2.88
N THR A 14 11.66 4.33 2.12
CA THR A 14 11.45 3.67 0.81
C THR A 14 12.57 4.03 -0.16
N ARG A 15 12.98 5.32 -0.21
CA ARG A 15 14.11 5.78 -1.03
C ARG A 15 15.42 5.13 -0.61
N GLU A 16 15.69 5.06 0.69
CA GLU A 16 16.91 4.41 1.22
C GLU A 16 16.96 2.91 0.90
N ILE A 17 15.83 2.21 0.99
CA ILE A 17 15.73 0.80 0.60
C ILE A 17 15.97 0.65 -0.90
N LEU A 18 15.31 1.45 -1.74
CA LEU A 18 15.48 1.40 -3.19
C LEU A 18 16.91 1.73 -3.61
N ALA A 19 17.56 2.72 -3.00
CA ALA A 19 18.95 3.05 -3.26
C ALA A 19 19.89 1.86 -3.02
N GLN A 20 19.61 1.06 -1.98
CA GLN A 20 20.36 -0.16 -1.67
C GLN A 20 20.08 -1.28 -2.66
N LEU A 21 18.80 -1.52 -3.00
CA LEU A 21 18.40 -2.60 -3.92
C LEU A 21 18.91 -2.34 -5.33
N LEU A 22 18.74 -1.11 -5.83
CA LEU A 22 19.06 -0.71 -7.19
C LEU A 22 20.52 -0.21 -7.34
N VAL A 23 21.29 -0.20 -6.25
CA VAL A 23 22.70 0.20 -6.21
C VAL A 23 22.91 1.58 -6.84
N MET A 24 22.17 2.58 -6.35
CA MET A 24 22.21 3.98 -6.82
C MET A 24 22.20 4.97 -5.66
N SER A 25 22.45 6.25 -5.94
CA SER A 25 22.37 7.28 -4.90
C SER A 25 20.93 7.49 -4.45
N VAL A 26 20.70 7.67 -3.15
CA VAL A 26 19.37 8.05 -2.63
C VAL A 26 18.93 9.42 -3.16
N ASP A 27 19.88 10.30 -3.48
CA ASP A 27 19.62 11.63 -4.03
C ASP A 27 19.11 11.57 -5.49
N ASP A 28 19.32 10.45 -6.18
CA ASP A 28 18.82 10.23 -7.56
C ASP A 28 17.39 9.67 -7.59
N ILE A 29 16.79 9.40 -6.42
CA ILE A 29 15.46 8.81 -6.29
C ILE A 29 14.49 9.89 -5.80
N ASP A 30 13.56 10.35 -6.64
CA ASP A 30 12.47 11.24 -6.25
C ASP A 30 11.26 10.43 -5.74
N GLU A 31 10.46 11.04 -4.87
CA GLU A 31 9.24 10.41 -4.37
C GLU A 31 8.19 10.14 -5.46
N ASN A 32 8.22 10.92 -6.54
CA ASN A 32 7.30 10.79 -7.68
C ASN A 32 7.90 9.96 -8.81
N SER A 33 9.15 9.47 -8.68
CA SER A 33 9.74 8.56 -9.64
C SER A 33 8.94 7.26 -9.69
N SER A 34 8.59 6.83 -10.90
CA SER A 34 8.14 5.48 -11.15
C SER A 34 9.28 4.52 -10.82
N ILE A 35 9.00 3.55 -9.95
CA ILE A 35 10.01 2.56 -9.56
C ILE A 35 10.41 1.69 -10.76
N VAL A 36 9.48 1.43 -11.68
CA VAL A 36 9.72 0.59 -12.86
C VAL A 36 10.27 1.40 -14.03
N GLU A 37 9.62 2.50 -14.39
CA GLU A 37 9.96 3.25 -15.60
C GLU A 37 11.17 4.17 -15.40
N ASP A 38 11.24 4.88 -14.26
CA ASP A 38 12.31 5.84 -14.01
C ASP A 38 13.53 5.19 -13.35
N LEU A 39 13.29 4.28 -12.38
CA LEU A 39 14.36 3.64 -11.62
C LEU A 39 14.78 2.27 -12.18
N SER A 40 14.10 1.78 -13.22
CA SER A 40 14.38 0.50 -13.88
C SER A 40 14.37 -0.71 -12.95
N ALA A 41 13.58 -0.67 -11.86
CA ALA A 41 13.42 -1.80 -10.97
C ALA A 41 12.66 -2.94 -11.65
N ASP A 42 13.13 -4.16 -11.44
CA ASP A 42 12.44 -5.36 -11.93
C ASP A 42 11.47 -5.95 -10.88
N SER A 43 10.86 -7.09 -11.23
CA SER A 43 9.89 -7.74 -10.33
C SER A 43 10.51 -8.25 -9.03
N LEU A 44 11.79 -8.65 -9.05
CA LEU A 44 12.48 -9.15 -7.86
C LEU A 44 12.80 -7.99 -6.92
N ASP A 45 13.24 -6.85 -7.47
CA ASP A 45 13.46 -5.62 -6.68
C ASP A 45 12.18 -5.19 -5.94
N ILE A 46 11.03 -5.32 -6.59
CA ILE A 46 9.73 -4.96 -6.01
C ILE A 46 9.32 -5.93 -4.89
N VAL A 47 9.59 -7.22 -5.06
CA VAL A 47 9.38 -8.22 -3.99
C VAL A 47 10.28 -7.92 -2.78
N ASP A 48 11.54 -7.59 -3.04
CA ASP A 48 12.51 -7.26 -1.98
C ASP A 48 12.18 -5.93 -1.30
N LEU A 49 11.71 -4.92 -2.03
CA LEU A 49 11.20 -3.66 -1.47
C LEU A 49 10.07 -3.91 -0.47
N SER A 50 9.07 -4.70 -0.88
CA SER A 50 7.95 -5.08 -0.04
C SER A 50 8.42 -5.79 1.23
N PHE A 51 9.36 -6.72 1.11
CA PHE A 51 9.92 -7.44 2.26
C PHE A 51 10.71 -6.52 3.21
N GLN A 52 11.54 -5.62 2.68
CA GLN A 52 12.36 -4.71 3.49
C GLN A 52 11.50 -3.68 4.23
N LEU A 53 10.50 -3.09 3.56
CA LEU A 53 9.51 -2.22 4.20
C LEU A 53 8.75 -2.96 5.31
N GLY A 54 8.26 -4.16 5.01
CA GLY A 54 7.56 -5.01 5.97
C GLY A 54 8.42 -5.32 7.20
N ARG A 55 9.69 -5.66 7.00
CA ARG A 55 10.64 -5.93 8.08
C ARG A 55 10.95 -4.69 8.92
N GLN A 56 11.20 -3.55 8.28
CA GLN A 56 11.54 -2.30 8.95
C GLN A 56 10.41 -1.85 9.89
N TYR A 57 9.19 -1.77 9.38
CA TYR A 57 8.04 -1.28 10.14
C TYR A 57 7.34 -2.37 10.96
N GLY A 58 7.57 -3.64 10.67
CA GLY A 58 6.95 -4.77 11.37
C GLY A 58 5.54 -5.06 10.89
N CYS A 59 5.34 -5.12 9.57
CA CYS A 59 4.05 -5.42 8.92
C CYS A 59 4.23 -6.36 7.72
N THR A 60 3.12 -6.88 7.19
CA THR A 60 3.09 -7.65 5.94
C THR A 60 2.34 -6.83 4.90
N LEU A 61 3.03 -6.34 3.87
CA LEU A 61 2.38 -5.64 2.76
C LEU A 61 1.56 -6.61 1.88
N PRO A 62 0.53 -6.12 1.17
CA PRO A 62 -0.26 -6.94 0.24
C PRO A 62 0.63 -7.61 -0.81
N LYS A 63 0.36 -8.89 -1.10
CA LYS A 63 1.06 -9.65 -2.15
C LYS A 63 0.20 -9.83 -3.39
N THR A 64 -1.10 -9.68 -3.24
CA THR A 64 -2.08 -9.79 -4.31
C THR A 64 -2.54 -8.39 -4.72
N SER A 65 -2.71 -8.16 -6.03
CA SER A 65 -3.12 -6.84 -6.51
C SER A 65 -4.53 -6.50 -6.02
N VAL A 66 -4.82 -5.21 -5.82
CA VAL A 66 -6.17 -4.76 -5.44
C VAL A 66 -7.23 -5.17 -6.48
N LEU A 67 -6.84 -5.25 -7.76
CA LEU A 67 -7.71 -5.70 -8.84
C LEU A 67 -8.01 -7.20 -8.74
N ASP A 68 -7.03 -8.03 -8.36
CA ASP A 68 -7.24 -9.46 -8.14
C ASP A 68 -8.13 -9.73 -6.92
N HIS A 69 -7.95 -8.95 -5.84
CA HIS A 69 -8.88 -8.96 -4.70
C HIS A 69 -10.30 -8.57 -5.13
N ALA A 70 -10.44 -7.60 -6.03
CA ALA A 70 -11.74 -7.22 -6.60
C ALA A 70 -12.41 -8.35 -7.38
N VAL A 71 -11.63 -9.12 -8.16
CA VAL A 71 -12.13 -10.33 -8.83
C VAL A 71 -12.59 -11.37 -7.81
N ALA A 72 -11.79 -11.63 -6.78
CA ALA A 72 -12.13 -12.60 -5.74
C ALA A 72 -13.41 -12.22 -4.97
N VAL A 73 -13.60 -10.93 -4.68
CA VAL A 73 -14.77 -10.41 -3.95
C VAL A 73 -16.03 -10.40 -4.83
N CYS A 74 -15.92 -10.02 -6.11
CA CYS A 74 -17.07 -9.88 -7.00
C CYS A 74 -17.42 -11.14 -7.78
N GLY A 75 -16.51 -12.12 -7.85
CA GLY A 75 -16.61 -13.31 -8.69
C GLY A 75 -16.20 -13.09 -10.15
N ASP A 76 -16.04 -11.84 -10.59
CA ASP A 76 -15.54 -11.47 -11.91
C ASP A 76 -14.86 -10.09 -11.91
N ALA A 77 -14.19 -9.75 -13.01
CA ALA A 77 -13.48 -8.49 -13.18
C ALA A 77 -14.29 -7.39 -13.88
N SER A 78 -15.49 -7.68 -14.39
CA SER A 78 -16.19 -6.87 -15.42
C SER A 78 -16.46 -5.42 -14.99
N LYS A 79 -16.65 -5.20 -13.69
CA LYS A 79 -16.88 -3.87 -13.11
C LYS A 79 -15.62 -3.02 -13.06
N PHE A 80 -14.45 -3.64 -12.96
CA PHE A 80 -13.15 -2.98 -12.79
C PHE A 80 -12.29 -3.03 -14.04
N LEU A 81 -12.52 -4.01 -14.91
CA LEU A 81 -11.81 -4.25 -16.16
C LEU A 81 -12.80 -4.44 -17.32
N ALA A 82 -12.62 -3.65 -18.37
CA ALA A 82 -13.28 -3.81 -19.66
C ALA A 82 -12.21 -4.12 -20.73
N SER A 83 -12.35 -5.27 -21.41
CA SER A 83 -11.36 -5.73 -22.42
C SER A 83 -9.91 -5.73 -21.90
N GLY A 84 -9.72 -6.13 -20.65
CA GLY A 84 -8.41 -6.19 -19.99
C GLY A 84 -7.83 -4.83 -19.58
N ARG A 85 -8.63 -3.76 -19.58
CA ARG A 85 -8.22 -2.39 -19.24
C ARG A 85 -9.07 -1.83 -18.11
N ILE A 86 -8.48 -1.01 -17.25
CA ILE A 86 -9.18 -0.46 -16.08
C ILE A 86 -10.36 0.44 -16.49
N THR A 87 -11.51 0.21 -15.88
CA THR A 87 -12.69 1.10 -15.99
C THR A 87 -12.53 2.30 -15.05
N GLU A 88 -13.48 3.24 -15.07
CA GLU A 88 -13.55 4.31 -14.06
C GLU A 88 -13.66 3.75 -12.64
N ASN A 89 -14.44 2.68 -12.44
CA ASN A 89 -14.49 2.00 -11.13
C ASN A 89 -13.15 1.34 -10.77
N GLY A 90 -12.44 0.78 -11.75
CA GLY A 90 -11.10 0.23 -11.55
C GLY A 90 -10.10 1.32 -11.11
N LYS A 91 -10.14 2.48 -11.77
CA LYS A 91 -9.36 3.66 -11.40
C LYS A 91 -9.70 4.14 -9.99
N ALA A 92 -10.99 4.36 -9.69
CA ALA A 92 -11.44 4.82 -8.38
C ALA A 92 -11.08 3.84 -7.25
N LEU A 93 -11.12 2.52 -7.52
CA LEU A 93 -10.67 1.51 -6.57
C LEU A 93 -9.16 1.63 -6.28
N LEU A 94 -8.33 1.87 -7.30
CA LEU A 94 -6.89 2.05 -7.14
C LEU A 94 -6.57 3.32 -6.32
N GLU A 95 -7.29 4.41 -6.57
CA GLU A 95 -7.19 5.67 -5.80
C GLU A 95 -7.58 5.50 -4.33
N GLN A 96 -8.56 4.63 -4.04
CA GLN A 96 -9.02 4.34 -2.66
C GLN A 96 -8.29 3.15 -2.01
N SER A 97 -7.37 2.50 -2.72
CA SER A 97 -6.59 1.37 -2.21
C SER A 97 -5.53 1.82 -1.21
N LEU A 98 -4.83 0.86 -0.58
CA LEU A 98 -3.68 1.16 0.29
C LEU A 98 -2.62 2.02 -0.42
N SER A 99 -2.36 1.78 -1.71
CA SER A 99 -1.39 2.56 -2.50
C SER A 99 -1.82 4.00 -2.80
N ALA A 100 -3.11 4.31 -2.60
CA ALA A 100 -3.76 5.60 -2.80
C ALA A 100 -3.16 6.41 -3.97
N TYR A 101 -3.41 5.93 -5.19
CA TYR A 101 -2.98 6.63 -6.41
C TYR A 101 -3.60 8.03 -6.45
N SER A 102 -2.83 9.01 -6.93
CA SER A 102 -3.35 10.38 -7.06
C SER A 102 -4.36 10.48 -8.21
N PRO A 103 -5.35 11.40 -8.15
CA PRO A 103 -6.45 11.47 -9.13
C PRO A 103 -6.03 11.54 -10.61
N ASP A 104 -4.89 12.17 -10.89
CA ASP A 104 -4.38 12.35 -12.25
C ASP A 104 -3.27 11.36 -12.63
N GLN A 105 -2.90 10.46 -11.72
CA GLN A 105 -1.83 9.49 -11.93
C GLN A 105 -2.26 8.37 -12.89
N LEU A 106 -3.54 7.99 -12.85
CA LEU A 106 -4.10 6.89 -13.63
C LEU A 106 -5.24 7.37 -14.53
N GLN A 107 -5.43 6.67 -15.65
CA GLN A 107 -6.49 6.93 -16.62
C GLN A 107 -7.29 5.65 -16.88
N SER A 108 -8.62 5.79 -17.02
CA SER A 108 -9.42 4.68 -17.53
C SER A 108 -8.92 4.28 -18.92
N GLY A 109 -8.92 2.97 -19.19
CA GLY A 109 -8.34 2.38 -20.40
C GLY A 109 -6.89 1.92 -20.24
N MET A 110 -6.19 2.24 -19.14
CA MET A 110 -4.86 1.67 -18.87
C MET A 110 -4.94 0.15 -18.65
N GLN A 111 -3.92 -0.57 -19.12
CA GLN A 111 -3.75 -1.99 -18.77
C GLN A 111 -3.18 -2.11 -17.34
N PRO A 112 -3.44 -3.22 -16.62
CA PRO A 112 -2.83 -3.47 -15.31
C PRO A 112 -1.31 -3.34 -15.30
N ALA A 113 -0.62 -3.76 -16.36
CA ALA A 113 0.82 -3.59 -16.50
C ALA A 113 1.25 -2.10 -16.55
N GLN A 114 0.44 -1.24 -17.17
CA GLN A 114 0.69 0.21 -17.20
C GLN A 114 0.43 0.85 -15.84
N VAL A 115 -0.57 0.37 -15.09
CA VAL A 115 -0.80 0.80 -13.70
C VAL A 115 0.41 0.44 -12.83
N PHE A 116 0.88 -0.80 -12.94
CA PHE A 116 2.07 -1.25 -12.24
C PHE A 116 3.29 -0.39 -12.59
N ALA A 117 3.53 -0.14 -13.88
CA ALA A 117 4.60 0.72 -14.35
C ALA A 117 4.46 2.18 -13.87
N ALA A 118 3.25 2.69 -13.66
CA ALA A 118 3.03 4.04 -13.13
C ALA A 118 3.20 4.15 -11.59
N THR A 119 3.51 3.05 -10.89
CA THR A 119 3.60 3.05 -9.42
C THR A 119 4.88 3.74 -8.95
N THR A 120 4.73 4.78 -8.13
CA THR A 120 5.84 5.60 -7.66
C THR A 120 6.35 5.18 -6.28
N VAL A 121 7.50 5.72 -5.89
CA VAL A 121 8.05 5.62 -4.52
C VAL A 121 7.01 6.07 -3.47
N ARG A 122 6.31 7.17 -3.73
CA ARG A 122 5.24 7.68 -2.86
C ARG A 122 4.09 6.69 -2.72
N ASN A 123 3.67 5.99 -3.77
CA ASN A 123 2.60 4.98 -3.65
C ASN A 123 2.99 3.80 -2.74
N TRP A 124 4.25 3.34 -2.82
CA TRP A 124 4.75 2.27 -1.95
C TRP A 124 4.85 2.72 -0.50
N ALA A 125 5.35 3.94 -0.27
CA ALA A 125 5.38 4.53 1.06
C ALA A 125 3.97 4.69 1.64
N GLN A 126 3.02 5.13 0.81
CA GLN A 126 1.63 5.29 1.17
C GLN A 126 0.96 3.95 1.51
N GLN A 127 1.24 2.89 0.73
CA GLN A 127 0.76 1.54 1.00
C GLN A 127 1.24 1.03 2.37
N CYS A 128 2.53 1.17 2.65
CA CYS A 128 3.10 0.79 3.94
C CYS A 128 2.48 1.59 5.08
N ARG A 129 2.43 2.93 4.98
CA ARG A 129 1.83 3.80 5.99
C ARG A 129 0.37 3.47 6.25
N ASN A 130 -0.43 3.31 5.19
CA ASN A 130 -1.88 3.12 5.28
C ASN A 130 -2.24 1.81 5.98
N LEU A 131 -1.38 0.80 5.90
CA LEU A 131 -1.57 -0.44 6.64
C LEU A 131 -1.64 -0.21 8.16
N PHE A 132 -0.91 0.77 8.69
CA PHE A 132 -0.94 1.13 10.12
C PHE A 132 -2.20 1.89 10.54
N ASN A 133 -3.12 2.22 9.62
CA ASN A 133 -4.48 2.61 9.98
C ASN A 133 -5.31 1.43 10.50
N TYR A 134 -4.83 0.20 10.29
CA TYR A 134 -5.46 -1.07 10.68
C TYR A 134 -4.73 -1.72 11.86
N LEU A 135 -4.13 -0.90 12.72
CA LEU A 135 -3.69 -1.33 14.06
C LEU A 135 -4.89 -1.77 14.91
N PRO A 136 -4.70 -2.69 15.88
CA PRO A 136 -5.77 -3.08 16.78
C PRO A 136 -6.36 -1.86 17.51
N GLN A 137 -7.62 -1.93 17.93
CA GLN A 137 -8.29 -0.81 18.62
C GLN A 137 -7.57 -0.47 19.93
N ASN A 138 -7.13 -1.50 20.66
CA ASN A 138 -6.38 -1.44 21.90
C ASN A 138 -5.13 -2.32 21.80
N CYS A 139 -4.09 -1.99 22.57
CA CYS A 139 -2.91 -2.83 22.72
C CYS A 139 -3.34 -4.21 23.25
N PRO A 140 -3.02 -5.31 22.55
CA PRO A 140 -3.40 -6.66 22.98
C PRO A 140 -2.83 -7.05 24.35
N ASP A 141 -1.68 -6.47 24.72
CA ASP A 141 -0.95 -6.84 25.93
C ASP A 141 -1.41 -6.07 27.19
N CYS A 142 -1.82 -4.80 27.04
CA CYS A 142 -2.15 -3.95 28.20
C CYS A 142 -3.44 -3.11 28.06
N GLY A 143 -4.11 -3.14 26.91
CA GLY A 143 -5.36 -2.42 26.67
C GLY A 143 -5.24 -0.92 26.36
N ALA A 144 -4.04 -0.34 26.42
CA ALA A 144 -3.80 1.07 26.07
C ALA A 144 -4.17 1.38 24.60
N GLN A 145 -4.46 2.64 24.28
CA GLN A 145 -5.04 3.02 22.99
C GLN A 145 -4.11 3.87 22.11
N LYS A 146 -2.90 4.15 22.58
CA LYS A 146 -1.95 5.02 21.89
C LYS A 146 -0.73 4.23 21.40
N ALA A 147 -0.41 4.43 20.13
CA ALA A 147 0.78 3.92 19.48
C ALA A 147 1.80 5.05 19.29
N VAL A 148 3.08 4.71 19.40
CA VAL A 148 4.22 5.61 19.19
C VAL A 148 5.32 4.89 18.42
N LEU A 149 6.27 5.65 17.88
CA LEU A 149 7.51 5.12 17.33
C LEU A 149 8.58 5.02 18.43
N ASN A 150 9.26 3.88 18.51
CA ASN A 150 10.45 3.74 19.33
C ASN A 150 11.71 4.26 18.59
N GLU A 151 12.87 4.24 19.26
CA GLU A 151 14.16 4.68 18.71
C GLU A 151 14.59 3.93 17.44
N ARG A 152 14.01 2.75 17.18
CA ARG A 152 14.27 1.92 16.00
C ARG A 152 13.21 2.07 14.91
N GLN A 153 12.39 3.13 14.97
CA GLN A 153 11.28 3.38 14.03
C GLN A 153 10.24 2.24 13.98
N GLN A 154 10.07 1.52 15.08
CA GLN A 154 9.06 0.47 15.19
C GLN A 154 7.83 1.00 15.89
N VAL A 155 6.65 0.62 15.41
CA VAL A 155 5.38 0.98 16.04
C VAL A 155 5.15 0.13 17.29
N VAL A 156 5.04 0.79 18.44
CA VAL A 156 4.87 0.15 19.75
C VAL A 156 3.76 0.83 20.55
N CYS A 157 3.25 0.11 21.55
CA CYS A 157 2.35 0.69 22.54
C CYS A 157 3.09 1.70 23.42
N ASP A 158 2.49 2.86 23.68
CA ASP A 158 3.08 3.90 24.52
C ASP A 158 3.22 3.50 25.99
N ALA A 159 2.36 2.60 26.48
CA ALA A 159 2.30 2.21 27.88
C ALA A 159 3.19 1.02 28.25
N CYS A 160 3.19 -0.05 27.44
CA CYS A 160 3.93 -1.29 27.73
C CYS A 160 5.07 -1.59 26.75
N SER A 161 5.28 -0.75 25.74
CA SER A 161 6.31 -0.94 24.69
C SER A 161 6.15 -2.21 23.85
N ALA A 162 5.04 -2.94 23.97
CA ALA A 162 4.73 -4.08 23.11
C ALA A 162 4.68 -3.65 21.65
N ARG A 163 5.26 -4.45 20.76
CA ARG A 163 5.21 -4.20 19.32
C ARG A 163 3.77 -4.34 18.84
N LEU A 164 3.29 -3.35 18.10
CA LEU A 164 1.97 -3.36 17.52
C LEU A 164 2.09 -3.68 16.04
N VAL A 165 1.34 -4.67 15.60
CA VAL A 165 1.34 -5.16 14.23
C VAL A 165 -0.04 -4.85 13.63
N PRO A 166 -0.13 -4.21 12.45
CA PRO A 166 -1.40 -4.02 11.79
C PRO A 166 -1.94 -5.37 11.25
N ALA A 167 -3.20 -5.39 10.81
CA ALA A 167 -3.73 -6.52 10.07
C ALA A 167 -2.90 -6.83 8.79
N ASP A 168 -3.02 -8.06 8.29
CA ASP A 168 -2.28 -8.50 7.10
C ASP A 168 -2.67 -7.67 5.86
N GLY A 169 -1.71 -7.34 5.01
CA GLY A 169 -1.94 -6.48 3.84
C GLY A 169 -2.98 -7.04 2.87
N ASP A 170 -3.02 -8.34 2.62
CA ASP A 170 -4.01 -8.93 1.72
C ASP A 170 -5.41 -8.94 2.38
N GLU A 171 -5.49 -9.13 3.70
CA GLU A 171 -6.75 -9.02 4.45
C GLU A 171 -7.31 -7.59 4.39
N VAL A 172 -6.46 -6.59 4.62
CA VAL A 172 -6.84 -5.17 4.57
C VAL A 172 -7.23 -4.75 3.15
N SER A 173 -6.46 -5.18 2.14
CA SER A 173 -6.75 -4.90 0.73
C SER A 173 -8.12 -5.46 0.33
N ARG A 174 -8.41 -6.71 0.71
CA ARG A 174 -9.72 -7.33 0.49
C ARG A 174 -10.84 -6.58 1.21
N GLN A 175 -10.64 -6.19 2.48
CA GLN A 175 -11.63 -5.41 3.23
C GLN A 175 -11.96 -4.08 2.54
N LEU A 176 -10.94 -3.36 2.04
CA LEU A 176 -11.12 -2.11 1.30
C LEU A 176 -11.91 -2.31 0.01
N VAL A 177 -11.62 -3.39 -0.73
CA VAL A 177 -12.39 -3.79 -1.91
C VAL A 177 -13.86 -4.07 -1.55
N GLU A 178 -14.12 -4.84 -0.50
CA GLU A 178 -15.49 -5.13 -0.04
C GLU A 178 -16.25 -3.85 0.31
N GLN A 179 -15.60 -2.91 0.99
CA GLN A 179 -16.16 -1.60 1.34
C GLN A 179 -16.45 -0.75 0.09
N PHE A 180 -15.50 -0.70 -0.84
CA PHE A 180 -15.66 0.00 -2.12
C PHE A 180 -16.84 -0.56 -2.91
N VAL A 181 -16.93 -1.89 -3.04
CA VAL A 181 -18.03 -2.56 -3.75
C VAL A 181 -19.38 -2.27 -3.10
N ALA A 182 -19.45 -2.30 -1.77
CA ALA A 182 -20.68 -2.02 -1.04
C ALA A 182 -21.19 -0.59 -1.24
N THR A 183 -20.30 0.37 -1.49
CA THR A 183 -20.62 1.81 -1.53
C THR A 183 -20.73 2.39 -2.94
N HIS A 184 -19.97 1.87 -3.92
CA HIS A 184 -19.85 2.46 -5.27
C HIS A 184 -20.42 1.57 -6.37
N VAL A 185 -20.67 0.30 -6.07
CA VAL A 185 -20.99 -0.73 -7.09
C VAL A 185 -22.35 -1.40 -6.83
N LYS A 186 -22.95 -1.17 -5.67
CA LYS A 186 -24.35 -1.54 -5.40
C LYS A 186 -25.30 -0.44 -5.88
N GLU A 187 -25.62 -0.50 -7.16
CA GLU A 187 -26.91 -0.10 -7.74
C GLU A 187 -27.05 -0.77 -9.12
N THR A 188 -27.59 -2.00 -9.12
CA THR A 188 -28.29 -2.62 -10.27
C THR A 188 -28.90 -3.95 -9.81
N VAL A 189 -30.00 -3.87 -9.06
CA VAL A 189 -31.07 -4.87 -9.07
C VAL A 189 -32.39 -4.11 -9.19
#